data_AF-A0A962H1Q2-F1
#
_entry.id   AF-A0A962H1Q2-F1
#
_cell.length_a   1.000
_cell.length_b   1.000
_cell.length_c   1.000
_cell.angle_alpha   90.00
_cell.angle_beta   90.00
_cell.angle_gamma   90.00
#
_symmetry.space_group_name_H-M   'P 1'
#
loop_
_entity.id
_entity.type
_entity.pdbx_description
1 polymer ?
#
loop_
_entity_poly.entity_id
_entity_poly.type
_entity_poly.pdbx_seq_one_letter_code
_entity_poly.pdbx_strand_id
1 'polypeptide(L)'
;VLSVEEKARRERMRLSATGIARYSVSRRGTHLLIPLSGRQFLYERATGRARAVGPEGAIDAVLSPDASTVAMALEGQVALVDVASGSQRTLVKRGADEPTVTWGQAEFVAQEEMGRYAGLWWSPDSKSLVVQRTDTAAVERFSQADPMDPARPVQPWPYPRPGKANADVRLFLVQLHDLQEIRWDHEAFPYVADVIWPEGAGPLVV
;
A
#
# COMPACT_ATOMS: atom_id res chain seq x y z
N VAL A 1 3.51 12.17 15.63
CA VAL A 1 3.41 10.82 16.24
C VAL A 1 2.99 9.86 15.13
N LEU A 2 3.64 8.70 14.98
CA LEU A 2 3.30 7.72 13.93
C LEU A 2 2.00 6.98 14.26
N SER A 3 1.18 6.67 13.25
CA SER A 3 -0.02 5.84 13.39
C SER A 3 0.33 4.40 13.78
N VAL A 4 -0.64 3.64 14.30
CA VAL A 4 -0.46 2.22 14.66
C VAL A 4 -0.05 1.39 13.44
N GLU A 5 -0.70 1.62 12.31
CA GLU A 5 -0.42 0.94 11.05
C GLU A 5 1.01 1.21 10.56
N GLU A 6 1.45 2.46 10.60
CA GLU A 6 2.82 2.82 10.19
C GLU A 6 3.88 2.26 11.14
N LYS A 7 3.60 2.23 12.46
CA LYS A 7 4.49 1.59 13.43
C LYS A 7 4.64 0.09 13.15
N ALA A 8 3.52 -0.62 13.03
CA ALA A 8 3.51 -2.05 12.73
C ALA A 8 4.26 -2.34 11.44
N ARG A 9 3.99 -1.56 10.39
CA ARG A 9 4.67 -1.69 9.10
C ARG A 9 6.18 -1.48 9.19
N ARG A 10 6.65 -0.47 9.93
CA ARG A 10 8.10 -0.22 10.15
C ARG A 10 8.79 -1.36 10.88
N GLU A 11 8.09 -1.98 11.82
CA GLU A 11 8.55 -3.18 12.52
C GLU A 11 8.75 -4.34 11.52
N ARG A 12 7.77 -4.61 10.64
CA ARG A 12 7.87 -5.65 9.60
C ARG A 12 8.99 -5.40 8.59
N MET A 13 9.23 -4.13 8.27
CA MET A 13 10.34 -3.71 7.40
C MET A 13 11.71 -3.72 8.12
N ARG A 14 11.76 -4.05 9.41
CA ARG A 14 12.97 -4.04 10.26
C ARG A 14 13.70 -2.69 10.23
N LEU A 15 12.96 -1.59 10.12
CA LEU A 15 13.51 -0.24 10.02
C LEU A 15 13.78 0.37 11.40
N SER A 16 14.96 0.05 11.94
CA SER A 16 15.46 0.61 13.22
C SER A 16 16.01 2.03 13.11
N ALA A 17 16.40 2.47 11.90
CA ALA A 17 16.96 3.81 11.68
C ALA A 17 15.87 4.90 11.61
N THR A 18 16.18 6.07 12.17
CA THR A 18 15.39 7.29 12.01
C THR A 18 15.80 8.03 10.72
N GLY A 19 14.89 8.83 10.16
CA GLY A 19 15.12 9.57 8.91
C GLY A 19 14.57 8.87 7.66
N ILE A 20 15.23 9.06 6.53
CA ILE A 20 14.82 8.53 5.23
C ILE A 20 15.28 7.08 5.11
N ALA A 21 14.33 6.16 5.30
CA ALA A 21 14.60 4.73 5.19
C ALA A 21 14.38 4.17 3.78
N ARG A 22 13.58 4.85 2.96
CA ARG A 22 13.26 4.46 1.59
C ARG A 22 12.89 5.68 0.75
N TYR A 23 12.95 5.52 -0.55
CA TYR A 23 12.39 6.44 -1.52
C TYR A 23 12.02 5.66 -2.78
N SER A 24 11.10 6.19 -3.59
CA SER A 24 10.89 5.72 -4.96
C SER A 24 11.32 6.79 -5.95
N VAL A 25 11.60 6.36 -7.17
CA VAL A 25 12.14 7.21 -8.24
C VAL A 25 11.24 7.08 -9.46
N SER A 26 10.92 8.20 -10.12
CA SER A 26 10.21 8.16 -11.40
C SER A 26 11.02 7.44 -12.48
N ARG A 27 10.38 6.95 -13.55
CA ARG A 27 11.05 6.17 -14.60
C ARG A 27 12.21 6.93 -15.26
N ARG A 28 12.08 8.24 -15.41
CA ARG A 28 13.13 9.12 -15.97
C ARG A 28 14.15 9.59 -14.92
N GLY A 29 13.98 9.20 -13.66
CA GLY A 29 14.84 9.62 -12.59
C GLY A 29 14.76 11.12 -12.29
N THR A 30 13.64 11.79 -12.56
CA THR A 30 13.50 13.25 -12.38
C THR A 30 12.95 13.63 -11.00
N HIS A 31 12.13 12.75 -10.43
CA HIS A 31 11.44 12.97 -9.16
C HIS A 31 11.68 11.79 -8.21
N LEU A 32 11.81 12.11 -6.93
CA LEU A 32 11.84 11.14 -5.84
C LEU A 32 10.63 11.34 -4.95
N LEU A 33 9.98 10.25 -4.56
CA LEU A 33 8.95 10.25 -3.52
C LEU A 33 9.55 9.67 -2.23
N ILE A 34 9.52 10.47 -1.17
CA ILE A 34 10.26 10.22 0.07
C ILE A 34 9.28 10.27 1.24
N PRO A 35 8.98 9.13 1.89
CA PRO A 35 8.26 9.12 3.15
C PRO A 35 9.17 9.62 4.28
N LEU A 36 8.72 10.65 4.99
CA LEU A 36 9.43 11.21 6.15
C LEU A 36 8.42 11.70 7.19
N SER A 37 8.56 11.21 8.42
CA SER A 37 7.77 11.64 9.58
C SER A 37 6.25 11.57 9.38
N GLY A 38 5.75 10.52 8.70
CA GLY A 38 4.32 10.32 8.44
C GLY A 38 3.74 11.16 7.28
N ARG A 39 4.62 11.85 6.53
CA ARG A 39 4.28 12.64 5.34
C ARG A 39 5.02 12.12 4.12
N GLN A 40 4.48 12.39 2.95
CA GLN A 40 5.14 12.09 1.68
C GLN A 40 5.74 13.38 1.12
N PHE A 41 7.01 13.34 0.74
CA PHE A 41 7.71 14.47 0.10
C PHE A 41 8.05 14.11 -1.33
N LEU A 42 7.73 15.00 -2.26
CA LEU A 42 8.20 14.95 -3.63
C LEU A 42 9.43 15.85 -3.77
N TYR A 43 10.54 15.26 -4.19
CA TYR A 43 11.80 15.97 -4.46
C TYR A 43 12.07 15.98 -5.97
N GLU A 44 12.24 17.17 -6.52
CA GLU A 44 12.57 17.38 -7.93
C GLU A 44 14.09 17.58 -8.06
N ARG A 45 14.76 16.68 -8.79
CA ARG A 45 16.24 16.71 -8.88
C ARG A 45 16.79 17.90 -9.65
N ALA A 46 16.07 18.36 -10.67
CA ALA A 46 16.55 19.46 -11.53
C ALA A 46 16.64 20.78 -10.76
N THR A 47 15.69 21.02 -9.84
CA THR A 47 15.58 22.28 -9.08
C THR A 47 16.08 22.15 -7.64
N GLY A 48 16.25 20.92 -7.14
CA GLY A 48 16.57 20.65 -5.74
C GLY A 48 15.42 20.93 -4.77
N ARG A 49 14.21 21.18 -5.27
CA ARG A 49 13.05 21.54 -4.44
C ARG A 49 12.39 20.29 -3.87
N ALA A 50 12.06 20.35 -2.58
CA ALA A 50 11.23 19.37 -1.89
C ALA A 50 9.92 20.02 -1.44
N ARG A 51 8.80 19.30 -1.57
CA ARG A 51 7.52 19.72 -0.99
C ARG A 51 6.72 18.52 -0.54
N ALA A 52 5.85 18.71 0.44
CA ALA A 52 4.88 17.69 0.82
C ALA A 52 3.87 17.44 -0.31
N VAL A 53 3.42 16.20 -0.45
CA VAL A 53 2.39 15.78 -1.39
C VAL A 53 1.37 14.89 -0.69
N GLY A 54 0.09 15.19 -0.89
CA GLY A 54 -0.99 14.46 -0.23
C GLY A 54 -1.13 14.73 1.27
N PRO A 55 -2.10 14.05 1.90
CA PRO A 55 -2.40 14.21 3.31
C PRO A 55 -1.39 13.46 4.19
N GLU A 56 -1.35 13.85 5.47
CA GLU A 56 -0.58 13.10 6.48
C GLU A 56 -1.24 11.75 6.76
N GLY A 57 -0.45 10.77 7.22
CA GLY A 57 -0.96 9.44 7.56
C GLY A 57 -1.18 8.51 6.36
N ALA A 58 -1.02 9.01 5.14
CA ALA A 58 -0.95 8.17 3.95
C ALA A 58 0.21 7.18 4.05
N ILE A 59 -0.10 5.91 3.86
CA ILE A 59 0.85 4.80 3.78
C ILE A 59 0.90 4.28 2.35
N ASP A 60 1.95 3.52 2.04
CA ASP A 60 2.10 2.88 0.71
C ASP A 60 2.01 3.81 -0.49
N ALA A 61 2.53 5.03 -0.36
CA ALA A 61 2.53 5.97 -1.48
C ALA A 61 3.51 5.54 -2.59
N VAL A 62 3.03 5.52 -3.83
CA VAL A 62 3.79 5.18 -5.04
C VAL A 62 3.63 6.26 -6.11
N LEU A 63 4.75 6.71 -6.66
CA LEU A 63 4.80 7.71 -7.73
C LEU A 63 4.59 7.02 -9.09
N SER A 64 3.78 7.61 -9.96
CA SER A 64 3.60 7.14 -11.33
C SER A 64 4.91 7.25 -12.13
N PRO A 65 5.17 6.36 -13.11
CA PRO A 65 6.40 6.38 -13.91
C PRO A 65 6.74 7.73 -14.56
N ASP A 66 5.73 8.45 -15.04
CA ASP A 66 5.83 9.80 -15.62
C ASP A 66 5.92 10.94 -14.58
N ALA A 67 5.85 10.63 -13.29
CA ALA A 67 5.86 11.56 -12.17
C ALA A 67 4.69 12.56 -12.12
N SER A 68 3.57 12.27 -12.78
CA SER A 68 2.39 13.15 -12.78
C SER A 68 1.45 12.91 -11.61
N THR A 69 1.43 11.70 -11.05
CA THR A 69 0.43 11.30 -10.05
C THR A 69 1.07 10.48 -8.93
N VAL A 70 0.64 10.69 -7.69
CA VAL A 70 0.97 9.82 -6.55
C VAL A 70 -0.28 9.04 -6.16
N ALA A 71 -0.20 7.71 -6.15
CA ALA A 71 -1.22 6.84 -5.55
C ALA A 71 -0.82 6.51 -4.12
N MET A 72 -1.78 6.40 -3.21
CA MET A 72 -1.50 6.12 -1.80
C MET A 72 -2.67 5.42 -1.12
N ALA A 73 -2.36 4.55 -0.17
CA ALA A 73 -3.34 3.99 0.74
C ALA A 73 -3.58 4.96 1.90
N LEU A 74 -4.85 5.27 2.15
CA LEU A 74 -5.26 6.24 3.15
C LEU A 74 -6.57 5.77 3.77
N GLU A 75 -6.58 5.50 5.08
CA GLU A 75 -7.79 5.14 5.84
C GLU A 75 -8.54 3.94 5.23
N GLY A 76 -7.79 2.92 4.78
CA GLY A 76 -8.35 1.73 4.13
C GLY A 76 -8.85 1.95 2.69
N GLN A 77 -8.66 3.14 2.12
CA GLN A 77 -9.03 3.53 0.76
C GLN A 77 -7.78 3.78 -0.10
N VAL A 78 -7.97 4.03 -1.39
CA VAL A 78 -6.90 4.49 -2.29
C VAL A 78 -7.23 5.89 -2.79
N ALA A 79 -6.28 6.80 -2.61
CA ALA A 79 -6.34 8.17 -3.12
C ALA A 79 -5.27 8.40 -4.19
N LEU A 80 -5.59 9.28 -5.13
CA LEU A 80 -4.64 9.85 -6.09
C LEU A 80 -4.42 11.32 -5.77
N VAL A 81 -3.17 11.76 -5.88
CA VAL A 81 -2.78 13.16 -5.78
C VAL A 81 -2.11 13.55 -7.09
N ASP A 82 -2.69 14.54 -7.77
CA ASP A 82 -2.06 15.14 -8.94
C ASP A 82 -0.85 15.96 -8.49
N VAL A 83 0.29 15.69 -9.10
CA VAL A 83 1.56 16.30 -8.69
C VAL A 83 1.53 17.80 -8.97
N ALA A 84 1.07 18.25 -10.13
CA ALA A 84 1.16 19.65 -10.52
C ALA A 84 0.27 20.58 -9.68
N SER A 85 -1.00 20.21 -9.52
CA SER A 85 -2.01 20.98 -8.80
C SER A 85 -2.04 20.72 -7.30
N GLY A 86 -1.54 19.55 -6.85
CA GLY A 86 -1.71 19.08 -5.49
C GLY A 86 -3.13 18.62 -5.16
N SER A 87 -4.03 18.57 -6.15
CA SER A 87 -5.41 18.13 -5.94
C SER A 87 -5.47 16.64 -5.63
N GLN A 88 -6.31 16.30 -4.66
CA GLN A 88 -6.55 14.92 -4.24
C GLN A 88 -7.92 14.46 -4.72
N ARG A 89 -7.99 13.21 -5.16
CA ARG A 89 -9.26 12.52 -5.39
C ARG A 89 -9.20 11.09 -4.86
N THR A 90 -10.34 10.57 -4.40
CA THR A 90 -10.44 9.15 -4.04
C THR A 90 -10.57 8.33 -5.32
N LEU A 91 -9.75 7.29 -5.45
CA LEU A 91 -9.80 6.34 -6.56
C LEU A 91 -10.70 5.15 -6.23
N VAL A 92 -10.47 4.54 -5.07
CA VAL A 92 -11.25 3.39 -4.59
C VAL A 92 -11.71 3.69 -3.17
N LYS A 93 -13.02 3.63 -2.96
CA LYS A 93 -13.65 3.79 -1.66
C LYS A 93 -13.82 2.43 -0.99
N ARG A 94 -13.65 2.40 0.33
CA ARG A 94 -14.03 1.26 1.15
C ARG A 94 -15.54 1.28 1.35
N GLY A 95 -16.20 0.13 1.23
CA GLY A 95 -17.63 0.02 1.56
C GLY A 95 -17.88 0.39 3.02
N ALA A 96 -18.99 1.07 3.30
CA ALA A 96 -19.35 1.44 4.68
C ALA A 96 -19.52 0.20 5.59
N ASP A 97 -20.02 -0.89 5.01
CA ASP A 97 -20.29 -2.16 5.70
C ASP A 97 -19.13 -3.17 5.60
N GLU A 98 -17.92 -2.70 5.24
CA GLU A 98 -16.73 -3.53 5.04
C GLU A 98 -15.58 -3.14 6.01
N PRO A 99 -15.77 -3.24 7.34
CA PRO A 99 -14.79 -2.74 8.31
C PRO A 99 -13.46 -3.49 8.32
N THR A 100 -13.44 -4.72 7.80
CA THR A 100 -12.26 -5.59 7.71
C THR A 100 -11.50 -5.47 6.39
N VAL A 101 -12.02 -4.67 5.46
CA VAL A 101 -11.46 -4.48 4.13
C VAL A 101 -10.52 -3.28 4.12
N THR A 102 -9.37 -3.44 3.47
CA THR A 102 -8.45 -2.35 3.15
C THR A 102 -8.03 -2.43 1.69
N TRP A 103 -7.71 -1.27 1.12
CA TRP A 103 -7.24 -1.13 -0.24
C TRP A 103 -5.83 -0.54 -0.30
N GLY A 104 -5.04 -0.97 -1.29
CA GLY A 104 -3.72 -0.43 -1.59
C GLY A 104 -2.60 -0.87 -0.64
N GLN A 105 -2.83 -1.86 0.21
CA GLN A 105 -1.86 -2.36 1.18
C GLN A 105 -1.67 -3.87 1.03
N ALA A 106 -0.41 -4.31 1.20
CA ALA A 106 -0.12 -5.73 1.41
C ALA A 106 -0.70 -6.20 2.76
N GLU A 107 -1.10 -7.46 2.82
CA GLU A 107 -1.56 -8.12 4.05
C GLU A 107 -0.38 -8.47 4.98
N PHE A 108 -0.66 -9.17 6.09
CA PHE A 108 0.39 -9.53 7.05
C PHE A 108 1.40 -10.53 6.45
N VAL A 109 0.91 -11.57 5.79
CA VAL A 109 1.75 -12.69 5.31
C VAL A 109 2.72 -12.24 4.23
N ALA A 110 2.33 -11.40 3.27
CA ALA A 110 3.27 -10.98 2.25
C ALA A 110 4.32 -10.02 2.81
N GLN A 111 3.97 -9.19 3.81
CA GLN A 111 4.94 -8.33 4.49
C GLN A 111 5.97 -9.12 5.30
N GLU A 112 5.55 -10.13 6.07
CA GLU A 112 6.44 -10.89 6.97
C GLU A 112 7.17 -12.04 6.28
N GLU A 113 6.47 -12.82 5.46
CA GLU A 113 6.96 -14.10 4.94
C GLU A 113 7.49 -13.99 3.51
N MET A 114 6.98 -13.04 2.71
CA MET A 114 7.35 -12.88 1.30
C MET A 114 8.23 -11.66 1.03
N GLY A 115 8.37 -10.74 2.00
CA GLY A 115 9.09 -9.48 1.81
C GLY A 115 8.41 -8.51 0.84
N ARG A 116 7.12 -8.70 0.55
CA ARG A 116 6.32 -7.83 -0.31
C ARG A 116 5.56 -6.81 0.53
N TYR A 117 5.94 -5.55 0.37
CA TYR A 117 5.28 -4.41 1.03
C TYR A 117 4.38 -3.60 0.09
N ALA A 118 4.35 -3.93 -1.20
CA ALA A 118 3.58 -3.21 -2.21
C ALA A 118 2.14 -3.73 -2.25
N GLY A 119 1.16 -2.82 -2.29
CA GLY A 119 -0.24 -3.11 -2.60
C GLY A 119 -0.79 -2.30 -3.78
N LEU A 120 0.10 -1.56 -4.47
CA LEU A 120 -0.19 -0.65 -5.56
C LEU A 120 0.92 -0.77 -6.63
N TRP A 121 0.53 -1.00 -7.89
CA TRP A 121 1.48 -1.16 -9.00
C TRP A 121 1.04 -0.37 -10.23
N TRP A 122 1.74 0.74 -10.50
CA TRP A 122 1.50 1.53 -11.70
C TRP A 122 1.92 0.77 -12.95
N SER A 123 1.09 0.83 -13.98
CA SER A 123 1.47 0.47 -15.35
C SER A 123 2.64 1.33 -15.85
N PRO A 124 3.50 0.81 -16.74
CA PRO A 124 4.69 1.53 -17.22
C PRO A 124 4.41 2.82 -18.00
N ASP A 125 3.18 2.98 -18.49
CA ASP A 125 2.69 4.16 -19.22
C ASP A 125 1.90 5.14 -18.34
N SER A 126 1.82 4.87 -17.03
CA SER A 126 1.09 5.65 -16.01
C SER A 126 -0.44 5.70 -16.20
N LYS A 127 -1.04 4.92 -17.09
CA LYS A 127 -2.50 5.05 -17.38
C LYS A 127 -3.39 4.16 -16.53
N SER A 128 -2.82 3.09 -16.01
CA SER A 128 -3.49 2.09 -15.19
C SER A 128 -2.75 1.81 -13.89
N LEU A 129 -3.49 1.37 -12.89
CA LEU A 129 -2.96 1.02 -11.57
C LEU A 129 -3.57 -0.32 -11.14
N VAL A 130 -2.74 -1.31 -10.81
CA VAL A 130 -3.23 -2.46 -10.05
C VAL A 130 -3.32 -2.08 -8.58
N VAL A 131 -4.46 -2.37 -7.96
CA VAL A 131 -4.74 -2.11 -6.56
C VAL A 131 -5.12 -3.42 -5.87
N GLN A 132 -4.49 -3.70 -4.73
CA GLN A 132 -4.88 -4.81 -3.87
C GLN A 132 -6.08 -4.43 -2.99
N ARG A 133 -7.08 -5.32 -2.94
CA ARG A 133 -8.10 -5.39 -1.88
C ARG A 133 -7.70 -6.53 -0.94
N THR A 134 -7.72 -6.26 0.35
CA THR A 134 -7.47 -7.25 1.40
C THR A 134 -8.67 -7.28 2.32
N ASP A 135 -9.31 -8.44 2.48
CA ASP A 135 -10.34 -8.65 3.49
C ASP A 135 -9.87 -9.64 4.56
N THR A 136 -9.93 -9.21 5.81
CA THR A 136 -9.48 -10.00 6.96
C THR A 136 -10.63 -10.62 7.75
N ALA A 137 -11.86 -10.58 7.25
CA ALA A 137 -13.05 -11.07 7.97
C ALA A 137 -12.95 -12.53 8.43
N ALA A 138 -12.38 -13.40 7.59
CA ALA A 138 -12.22 -14.83 7.90
C ALA A 138 -10.96 -15.14 8.74
N VAL A 139 -10.07 -14.16 8.90
CA VAL A 139 -8.81 -14.33 9.65
C VAL A 139 -9.12 -14.27 11.14
N GLU A 140 -8.61 -15.24 11.88
CA GLU A 140 -8.75 -15.23 13.33
C GLU A 140 -8.09 -14.00 13.94
N ARG A 141 -8.68 -13.50 15.03
CA ARG A 141 -8.12 -12.36 15.75
C ARG A 141 -7.31 -12.83 16.93
N PHE A 142 -6.07 -12.37 17.01
CA PHE A 142 -5.17 -12.63 18.11
C PHE A 142 -5.00 -11.37 18.96
N SER A 143 -4.75 -11.57 20.25
CA SER A 143 -4.67 -10.51 21.24
C SER A 143 -3.42 -10.71 22.09
N GLN A 144 -2.53 -9.74 22.09
CA GLN A 144 -1.36 -9.71 23.00
C GLN A 144 -1.40 -8.43 23.82
N ALA A 145 -1.19 -8.54 25.13
CA ALA A 145 -1.03 -7.39 25.99
C ALA A 145 0.34 -6.73 25.75
N ASP A 146 0.39 -5.40 25.89
CA ASP A 146 1.63 -4.65 25.87
C ASP A 146 2.33 -4.84 27.23
N PRO A 147 3.47 -5.56 27.29
CA PRO A 147 4.15 -5.81 28.56
C PRO A 147 4.76 -4.54 29.15
N MET A 148 4.94 -3.48 28.36
CA MET A 148 5.49 -2.20 28.81
C MET A 148 4.41 -1.24 29.33
N ASP A 149 3.15 -1.49 29.02
CA ASP A 149 2.01 -0.73 29.54
C ASP A 149 0.81 -1.66 29.80
N PRO A 150 0.82 -2.42 30.92
CA PRO A 150 -0.22 -3.41 31.22
C PRO A 150 -1.63 -2.83 31.39
N ALA A 151 -1.76 -1.52 31.63
CA ALA A 151 -3.04 -0.84 31.76
C ALA A 151 -3.69 -0.56 30.40
N ARG A 152 -2.90 -0.60 29.31
CA ARG A 152 -3.40 -0.37 27.96
C ARG A 152 -4.33 -1.51 27.53
N PRO A 153 -5.57 -1.22 27.08
CA PRO A 153 -6.49 -2.25 26.62
C PRO A 153 -5.88 -3.07 25.47
N VAL A 154 -6.02 -4.40 25.55
CA VAL A 154 -5.57 -5.30 24.50
C VAL A 154 -6.42 -5.09 23.25
N GLN A 155 -5.76 -4.80 22.14
CA GLN A 155 -6.42 -4.62 20.85
C GLN A 155 -6.26 -5.90 20.04
N PRO A 156 -7.35 -6.58 19.63
CA PRO A 156 -7.24 -7.77 18.79
C PRO A 156 -6.86 -7.39 17.35
N TRP A 157 -5.96 -8.13 16.72
CA TRP A 157 -5.57 -7.96 15.31
C TRP A 157 -5.69 -9.26 14.51
N PRO A 158 -5.92 -9.19 13.18
CA PRO A 158 -5.95 -10.39 12.34
C PRO A 158 -4.57 -11.05 12.29
N TYR A 159 -4.50 -12.33 12.61
CA TYR A 159 -3.25 -13.11 12.59
C TYR A 159 -3.47 -14.49 11.95
N PRO A 160 -2.99 -14.71 10.71
CA PRO A 160 -3.22 -15.95 9.98
C PRO A 160 -2.27 -17.06 10.46
N ARG A 161 -2.69 -17.85 11.46
CA ARG A 161 -1.87 -18.99 11.89
C ARG A 161 -1.77 -20.07 10.82
N PRO A 162 -0.68 -20.86 10.81
CA PRO A 162 -0.56 -22.02 9.94
C PRO A 162 -1.79 -22.95 10.04
N GLY A 163 -2.34 -23.33 8.89
CA GLY A 163 -3.51 -24.20 8.79
C GLY A 163 -4.87 -23.53 9.08
N LYS A 164 -4.90 -22.20 9.26
CA LYS A 164 -6.13 -21.40 9.37
C LYS A 164 -6.34 -20.54 8.12
N ALA A 165 -7.46 -19.82 8.08
CA ALA A 165 -7.81 -18.97 6.95
C ALA A 165 -6.80 -17.82 6.78
N ASN A 166 -6.40 -17.57 5.53
CA ASN A 166 -5.64 -16.38 5.14
C ASN A 166 -6.58 -15.19 4.95
N ALA A 167 -6.01 -14.00 4.79
CA ALA A 167 -6.74 -12.86 4.29
C ALA A 167 -7.22 -13.14 2.85
N ASP A 168 -8.43 -12.71 2.53
CA ASP A 168 -8.96 -12.78 1.17
C ASP A 168 -8.36 -11.64 0.35
N VAL A 169 -7.38 -11.99 -0.49
CA VAL A 169 -6.66 -11.04 -1.34
C VAL A 169 -7.26 -11.08 -2.74
N ARG A 170 -7.58 -9.89 -3.27
CA ARG A 170 -8.03 -9.67 -4.64
C ARG A 170 -7.26 -8.53 -5.27
N LEU A 171 -7.06 -8.59 -6.58
CA LEU A 171 -6.39 -7.54 -7.34
C LEU A 171 -7.36 -6.94 -8.33
N PHE A 172 -7.29 -5.61 -8.48
CA PHE A 172 -8.13 -4.89 -9.41
C PHE A 172 -7.27 -3.98 -10.28
N LEU A 173 -7.46 -4.07 -11.59
CA LEU A 173 -6.94 -3.13 -12.55
C LEU A 173 -7.87 -1.92 -12.60
N VAL A 174 -7.32 -0.76 -12.25
CA VAL A 174 -8.00 0.53 -12.36
C VAL A 174 -7.55 1.23 -13.63
N GLN A 175 -8.48 1.57 -14.51
CA GLN A 175 -8.24 2.42 -15.67
C GLN A 175 -9.38 3.43 -15.80
N LEU A 176 -9.05 4.72 -15.86
CA LEU A 176 -10.01 5.84 -15.88
C LEU A 176 -10.96 5.87 -14.67
N HIS A 177 -12.06 5.12 -14.74
CA HIS A 177 -13.12 5.00 -13.73
C HIS A 177 -13.53 3.53 -13.52
N ASP A 178 -13.01 2.62 -14.33
CA ASP A 178 -13.38 1.22 -14.31
C ASP A 178 -12.45 0.47 -13.36
N LEU A 179 -13.07 -0.35 -12.52
CA LEU A 179 -12.41 -1.23 -11.57
C LEU A 179 -12.65 -2.67 -12.03
N GLN A 180 -11.68 -3.26 -12.71
CA GLN A 180 -11.78 -4.61 -13.24
C GLN A 180 -11.01 -5.58 -12.35
N GLU A 181 -11.69 -6.60 -11.81
CA GLU A 181 -11.03 -7.67 -11.05
C GLU A 181 -10.09 -8.48 -11.96
N ILE A 182 -8.85 -8.67 -11.52
CA ILE A 182 -7.91 -9.61 -12.12
C ILE A 182 -8.18 -10.97 -11.48
N ARG A 183 -8.65 -11.93 -12.28
CA ARG A 183 -9.04 -13.26 -11.79
C ARG A 183 -7.92 -14.28 -11.97
N TRP A 184 -7.73 -15.11 -10.96
CA TRP A 184 -6.88 -16.29 -11.02
C TRP A 184 -7.47 -17.41 -10.15
N ASP A 185 -6.84 -18.59 -10.16
CA ASP A 185 -7.23 -19.70 -9.30
C ASP A 185 -6.72 -19.46 -7.87
N HIS A 186 -7.59 -18.92 -7.02
CA HIS A 186 -7.28 -18.62 -5.62
C HIS A 186 -7.14 -19.86 -4.74
N GLU A 187 -7.66 -21.02 -5.18
CA GLU A 187 -7.55 -22.27 -4.42
C GLU A 187 -6.18 -22.89 -4.66
N ALA A 188 -5.74 -22.94 -5.93
CA ALA A 188 -4.42 -23.42 -6.28
C ALA A 188 -3.30 -22.43 -5.89
N PHE A 189 -3.56 -21.12 -6.00
CA PHE A 189 -2.59 -20.05 -5.74
C PHE A 189 -3.16 -19.02 -4.75
N PRO A 190 -3.18 -19.33 -3.44
CA PRO A 190 -3.84 -18.50 -2.43
C PRO A 190 -3.06 -17.23 -2.05
N TYR A 191 -1.88 -17.01 -2.63
CA TYR A 191 -0.99 -15.90 -2.31
C TYR A 191 -0.64 -15.10 -3.55
N VAL A 192 -0.39 -13.80 -3.36
CA VAL A 192 0.21 -12.91 -4.36
C VAL A 192 1.62 -12.58 -3.90
N ALA A 193 2.61 -13.11 -4.60
CA ALA A 193 4.03 -12.89 -4.33
C ALA A 193 4.53 -11.60 -4.98
N ASP A 194 4.04 -11.25 -6.17
CA ASP A 194 4.27 -9.93 -6.78
C ASP A 194 3.27 -9.62 -7.91
N VAL A 195 3.27 -8.39 -8.38
CA VAL A 195 2.65 -7.98 -9.64
C VAL A 195 3.69 -7.27 -10.49
N ILE A 196 3.95 -7.83 -11.68
CA ILE A 196 4.90 -7.24 -12.62
C ILE A 196 4.19 -6.77 -13.88
N TRP A 197 4.80 -5.80 -14.56
CA TRP A 197 4.31 -5.27 -15.83
C TRP A 197 5.35 -5.56 -16.92
N PRO A 198 5.23 -6.69 -17.65
CA PRO A 198 6.10 -6.97 -18.78
C PRO A 198 5.92 -5.94 -19.90
N GLU A 199 6.97 -5.73 -20.68
CA GLU A 199 6.91 -4.80 -21.81
C GLU A 199 5.89 -5.27 -22.85
N GLY A 200 4.97 -4.38 -23.24
CA GLY A 200 3.95 -4.67 -24.24
C GLY A 200 2.82 -5.59 -23.79
N ALA A 201 2.75 -5.97 -22.51
CA ALA A 201 1.72 -6.85 -21.97
C ALA A 201 0.94 -6.21 -20.80
N GLY A 202 -0.18 -6.84 -20.44
CA GLY A 202 -0.92 -6.52 -19.23
C GLY A 202 -0.18 -6.95 -17.96
N PRO A 203 -0.75 -6.66 -16.77
CA PRO A 203 -0.13 -7.05 -15.51
C PRO A 203 -0.08 -8.57 -15.39
N LEU A 204 1.05 -9.10 -14.92
CA LEU A 204 1.22 -10.50 -14.57
C LEU A 204 1.21 -10.61 -13.04
N VAL A 205 0.37 -11.49 -12.52
CA VAL A 205 0.32 -11.86 -11.11
C VAL A 205 1.27 -13.05 -10.91
N VAL A 206 2.17 -12.92 -9.94
CA VAL A 206 3.17 -13.94 -9.56
C VAL A 206 2.85 -14.49 -8.19
#